data_AF-X1GX66-F1
#
_entry.id   AF-X1GX66-F1
#
_cell.length_a   1.000
_cell.length_b   1.000
_cell.length_c   1.000
_cell.angle_alpha   90.00
_cell.angle_beta   90.00
_cell.angle_gamma   90.00
#
_symmetry.space_group_name_H-M   'P 1'
#
loop_
_entity.id
_entity.type
_entity.pdbx_description
1 polymer ?
#
loop_
_entity_poly.entity_id
_entity_poly.type
_entity_poly.pdbx_seq_one_letter_code
_entity_poly.pdbx_strand_id
1 'polypeptide(L)' 'MVAKESTQVSEAEEVLPRLMRRYREEIVPAMVERFGYGNPLAVPRLEKIVVNMGVGGAVTERGRIERAVEELG' A
#
# COMPACT_ATOMS: atom_id res chain seq x y z
N MET A 1 -38.91 -24.80 19.32
CA MET A 1 -37.85 -25.39 20.14
C MET A 1 -36.52 -24.96 19.53
N VAL A 2 -36.03 -23.80 19.98
CA VAL A 2 -34.70 -23.61 20.62
C VAL A 2 -33.59 -23.52 19.56
N ALA A 3 -33.24 -22.30 19.12
CA ALA A 3 -32.19 -21.41 19.68
C ALA A 3 -30.77 -21.96 19.37
N LYS A 4 -29.83 -21.22 18.76
CA LYS A 4 -29.36 -19.84 18.98
C LYS A 4 -28.86 -19.28 17.62
N GLU A 5 -29.18 -18.08 17.16
CA GLU A 5 -28.77 -16.74 17.60
C GLU A 5 -27.25 -16.46 17.54
N SER A 6 -26.94 -15.47 16.69
CA SER A 6 -25.96 -14.37 16.85
C SER A 6 -24.46 -14.67 17.01
N THR A 7 -23.71 -14.32 15.97
CA THR A 7 -22.66 -13.27 15.99
C THR A 7 -22.39 -12.90 14.53
N GLN A 8 -23.15 -11.96 13.97
CA GLN A 8 -22.65 -10.62 13.64
C GLN A 8 -21.24 -10.65 13.05
N VAL A 9 -21.14 -10.66 11.72
CA VAL A 9 -19.90 -10.24 11.05
C VAL A 9 -19.91 -8.72 11.10
N SER A 10 -19.36 -8.19 12.19
CA SER A 10 -19.23 -6.78 12.51
C SER A 10 -18.31 -6.07 11.51
N GLU A 11 -18.85 -5.04 10.87
CA GLU A 11 -18.22 -3.76 10.51
C GLU A 11 -16.68 -3.72 10.38
N ALA A 12 -16.21 -4.10 9.20
CA ALA A 12 -15.25 -3.38 8.36
C ALA A 12 -14.94 -4.32 7.19
N GLU A 13 -15.60 -4.13 6.05
CA GLU A 13 -14.97 -4.58 4.80
C GLU A 13 -13.66 -3.82 4.69
N GLU A 14 -12.58 -4.45 5.11
CA GLU A 14 -11.22 -3.98 4.93
C GLU A 14 -10.98 -3.97 3.42
N VAL A 15 -11.37 -2.88 2.76
CA VAL A 15 -11.27 -2.76 1.30
C VAL A 15 -9.79 -2.84 0.94
N LEU A 16 -9.34 -4.05 0.60
CA LEU A 16 -7.97 -4.29 0.16
C LEU A 16 -7.65 -3.31 -0.97
N PRO A 17 -6.60 -2.49 -0.84
CA PRO A 17 -6.21 -1.55 -1.89
C PRO A 17 -6.07 -2.30 -3.22
N ARG A 18 -6.57 -1.71 -4.32
CA ARG A 18 -6.61 -2.39 -5.63
C ARG A 18 -5.25 -3.00 -6.02
N LEU A 19 -4.17 -2.29 -5.70
CA LEU A 19 -2.79 -2.71 -5.99
C LEU A 19 -2.34 -3.87 -5.10
N MET A 20 -2.77 -3.91 -3.84
CA MET A 20 -2.49 -5.01 -2.92
C MET A 20 -3.16 -6.30 -3.41
N ARG A 21 -4.42 -6.19 -3.85
CA ARG A 21 -5.18 -7.31 -4.43
C ARG A 21 -4.48 -7.84 -5.68
N ARG A 22 -4.19 -6.96 -6.64
CA ARG A 22 -3.48 -7.29 -7.88
C ARG A 22 -2.11 -7.92 -7.62
N TYR A 23 -1.37 -7.42 -6.65
CA TYR A 23 -0.06 -7.96 -6.28
C TYR A 23 -0.16 -9.43 -5.86
N ARG A 24 -1.12 -9.76 -4.98
CA ARG A 24 -1.30 -11.13 -4.46
C ARG A 24 -1.84 -12.09 -5.52
N GLU A 25 -2.81 -11.65 -6.31
CA GLU A 25 -3.56 -12.53 -7.23
C GLU A 25 -2.89 -12.72 -8.59
N GLU A 26 -2.29 -11.66 -9.14
CA GLU A 26 -1.75 -11.68 -10.51
C GLU A 26 -0.21 -11.68 -10.54
N ILE A 27 0.41 -10.79 -9.74
CA ILE A 27 1.85 -10.49 -9.89
C ILE A 27 2.72 -11.58 -9.27
N VAL A 28 2.36 -12.07 -8.08
CA VAL A 28 3.12 -13.13 -7.38
C VAL A 28 3.20 -14.42 -8.22
N PRO A 29 2.08 -14.98 -8.75
CA PRO A 29 2.15 -16.16 -9.60
C PRO A 29 2.96 -15.93 -10.87
N ALA A 30 2.78 -14.79 -11.54
CA ALA A 30 3.51 -14.46 -12.76
C ALA A 30 5.02 -14.32 -12.54
N MET A 31 5.45 -13.80 -11.38
CA MET A 31 6.88 -13.74 -11.02
C MET A 31 7.45 -15.12 -10.70
N VAL A 32 6.71 -15.98 -10.00
CA VAL A 32 7.15 -17.35 -9.71
C VAL A 32 7.33 -18.14 -11.00
N GLU A 33 6.38 -18.04 -11.94
CA GLU A 33 6.47 -18.72 -13.24
C GLU A 33 7.64 -18.19 -14.08
N ARG A 34 7.82 -16.87 -14.15
CA ARG A 34 8.86 -16.25 -14.98
C ARG A 34 10.28 -16.47 -14.46
N PHE A 35 10.46 -16.48 -13.14
CA PHE A 35 11.79 -16.52 -12.51
C PHE A 35 12.10 -17.83 -11.78
N GLY A 36 11.15 -18.77 -11.72
CA GLY A 36 11.36 -20.11 -11.16
C GLY A 36 11.59 -20.11 -9.65
N TYR A 37 11.01 -19.18 -8.90
CA TYR A 37 11.19 -19.11 -7.46
C TYR A 37 10.61 -20.37 -6.78
N GLY A 38 11.46 -21.18 -6.15
CA GLY A 38 11.03 -22.38 -5.40
C GLY A 38 10.30 -22.07 -4.08
N ASN A 39 10.31 -20.81 -3.62
CA ASN A 39 9.65 -20.36 -2.41
C ASN A 39 8.74 -19.16 -2.73
N PRO A 40 7.42 -19.22 -2.46
CA PRO A 40 6.50 -18.10 -2.64
C PRO A 40 6.90 -16.83 -1.87
N LEU A 41 7.62 -16.97 -0.75
CA LEU A 41 8.11 -15.84 0.04
C LEU A 41 9.35 -15.16 -0.54
N ALA A 42 10.01 -15.76 -1.55
CA ALA A 42 11.15 -15.16 -2.23
C ALA A 42 10.73 -14.08 -3.25
N VAL A 43 9.43 -13.95 -3.54
CA VAL A 43 8.94 -12.93 -4.47
C VAL A 43 9.15 -11.52 -3.88
N PRO A 44 9.81 -10.60 -4.61
CA PRO A 44 10.09 -9.25 -4.13
C PRO A 44 8.83 -8.46 -3.75
N ARG A 45 8.86 -7.78 -2.60
CA ARG A 45 7.76 -6.95 -2.07
C ARG A 45 8.18 -5.48 -1.98
N LEU A 46 7.22 -4.57 -2.14
CA LEU A 46 7.41 -3.15 -1.85
C LEU A 46 7.37 -2.94 -0.32
N GLU A 47 8.48 -2.48 0.26
CA GLU A 47 8.57 -2.22 1.70
C GLU A 47 8.09 -0.82 2.08
N LYS A 48 8.57 0.21 1.38
CA LYS A 48 8.16 1.60 1.58
C LYS A 48 8.34 2.43 0.32
N ILE A 49 7.54 3.48 0.20
CA ILE A 49 7.70 4.51 -0.83
C ILE A 49 8.11 5.80 -0.10
N VAL A 50 9.31 6.30 -0.38
CA VAL A 50 9.79 7.57 0.18
C VAL A 50 9.62 8.64 -0.89
N VAL A 51 8.76 9.62 -0.64
CA VAL A 51 8.61 10.80 -1.50
C VAL A 51 9.49 11.91 -0.95
N ASN A 52 10.43 12.38 -1.76
CA ASN A 52 11.31 13.50 -1.43
C ASN A 52 11.00 14.67 -2.36
N MET A 53 10.74 15.86 -1.81
CA MET A 53 10.56 17.09 -2.57
C MET A 53 11.68 18.06 -2.23
N GLY A 54 12.58 18.28 -3.18
CA GLY A 54 13.62 19.29 -3.06
C GLY A 54 13.06 20.68 -3.33
N VAL A 55 12.97 21.54 -2.31
CA VAL A 55 12.45 22.90 -2.46
C VAL A 55 13.63 23.87 -2.67
N GLY A 56 14.01 24.08 -3.93
CA GLY A 56 15.09 25.01 -4.30
C GLY A 56 14.74 26.47 -3.95
N GLY A 57 15.67 27.22 -3.33
CA GLY A 57 15.44 28.61 -2.92
C GLY A 57 14.55 28.78 -1.67
N ALA A 58 14.21 27.68 -1.00
CA ALA A 58 13.42 27.67 0.24
C ALA A 58 14.11 28.36 1.44
N VAL A 59 15.43 28.52 1.39
CA VAL A 59 16.19 29.20 2.45
C VAL A 59 15.85 30.70 2.51
N THR A 60 15.54 31.31 1.36
CA THR A 60 15.23 32.74 1.24
C THR A 60 13.75 33.06 1.38
N GLU A 61 12.85 32.13 1.05
CA GLU A 61 11.40 32.32 1.13
C GLU A 61 10.72 31.15 1.87
N ARG A 62 10.43 31.34 3.16
CA ARG A 62 9.75 30.35 4.01
C ARG A 62 8.40 29.90 3.44
N GLY A 63 7.67 30.80 2.77
CA GLY A 63 6.36 30.50 2.19
C GLY A 63 6.38 29.43 1.09
N ARG A 64 7.52 29.18 0.43
CA ARG A 64 7.63 28.06 -0.53
C ARG A 64 7.70 26.70 0.16
N ILE A 65 8.29 26.64 1.35
CA ILE A 65 8.31 25.41 2.16
C ILE A 65 6.89 25.09 2.62
N GLU A 66 6.17 26.09 3.12
CA GLU A 66 4.80 25.92 3.61
C GLU A 66 3.86 25.42 2.50
N ARG A 67 3.95 25.99 1.28
CA ARG A 67 3.20 25.49 0.11
C ARG A 67 3.59 24.07 -0.31
N ALA A 68 4.89 23.76 -0.32
CA ALA A 68 5.38 22.43 -0.66
C ALA A 68 4.87 21.36 0.32
N VAL A 69 4.72 21.71 1.61
CA VAL A 69 4.11 20.84 2.62
C VAL A 69 2.61 20.67 2.37
N GLU A 70 1.90 21.74 2.02
CA GLU A 70 0.46 21.70 1.70
C GLU A 70 0.15 20.89 0.44
N GLU A 71 1.01 20.91 -0.58
CA GLU A 71 0.84 20.13 -1.81
C GLU A 71 1.17 18.63 -1.65
N LEU A 72 2.03 18.28 -0.68
CA LEU A 72 2.41 16.89 -0.39
C LEU A 72 1.48 16.18 0.59
N GLY A 73 0.82 16.95 1.47
CA GLY A 73 -0.12 16.44 2.49
C GLY A 73 -1.47 16.07 1.90
#